data_AF-A0A345YHI2-F1
#
_entry.id   AF-A0A345YHI2-F1
#
_cell.length_a   1.000
_cell.length_b   1.000
_cell.length_c   1.000
_cell.angle_alpha   90.00
_cell.angle_beta   90.00
_cell.angle_gamma   90.00
#
_symmetry.space_group_name_H-M   'P 1'
#
loop_
_entity.id
_entity.type
_entity.pdbx_description
1 polymer ?
#
loop_
_entity_poly.entity_id
_entity_poly.type
_entity_poly.pdbx_seq_one_letter_code
_entity_poly.pdbx_strand_id
1 'polypeptide(L)'
;MIDGYKVAADLVVAKTTENRALRDSLVYPAIFNYRQFIELSLKYLIATYGPHVGIKAIWNSHDLEKLWITFEEILDRFGTDDPDEADPIVASVIGQFAKIDPKSDAYRYPVDQKGAPLPIAFARTHLENLSDVMKALEGYFSGCDGYLGHLIDAAP
;
A
#
# COMPACT_ATOMS: atom_id res chain seq x y z
N MET A 1 -12.97 4.93 4.22
CA MET A 1 -11.82 5.77 4.64
C MET A 1 -10.58 5.41 3.83
N ILE A 2 -10.25 4.12 3.69
CA ILE A 2 -9.15 3.58 2.88
C ILE A 2 -9.20 4.10 1.44
N ASP A 3 -10.34 3.91 0.76
CA ASP A 3 -10.55 4.31 -0.64
C ASP A 3 -10.35 5.80 -0.87
N GLY A 4 -10.65 6.62 0.14
CA GLY A 4 -10.49 8.08 0.05
C GLY A 4 -9.04 8.50 -0.22
N TYR A 5 -8.07 7.80 0.37
CA TYR A 5 -6.65 8.07 0.12
C TYR A 5 -6.27 7.70 -1.32
N LYS A 6 -6.71 6.53 -1.81
CA LYS A 6 -6.42 6.12 -3.18
C LYS A 6 -7.08 7.04 -4.20
N VAL A 7 -8.37 7.33 -4.04
CA VAL A 7 -9.11 8.26 -4.92
C VAL A 7 -8.46 9.63 -4.93
N ALA A 8 -8.04 10.15 -3.77
CA ALA A 8 -7.32 11.42 -3.71
C ALA A 8 -6.00 11.36 -4.49
N ALA A 9 -5.22 10.28 -4.36
CA ALA A 9 -3.99 10.09 -5.12
C ALA A 9 -4.24 10.01 -6.64
N ASP A 10 -5.23 9.23 -7.07
CA ASP A 10 -5.60 9.06 -8.48
C ASP A 10 -6.03 10.41 -9.12
N LEU A 11 -6.82 11.21 -8.40
CA LEU A 11 -7.20 12.57 -8.84
C LEU A 11 -5.99 13.50 -8.98
N VAL A 12 -5.04 13.41 -8.05
CA VAL A 12 -3.80 14.19 -8.12
C VAL A 12 -2.98 13.75 -9.34
N VAL A 13 -2.79 12.44 -9.55
CA VAL A 13 -2.07 11.89 -10.71
C VAL A 13 -2.69 12.39 -12.02
N ALA A 14 -4.01 12.25 -12.18
CA ALA A 14 -4.72 12.72 -13.36
C ALA A 14 -4.45 14.22 -13.63
N LYS A 15 -4.43 15.04 -12.58
CA LYS A 15 -4.14 16.47 -12.72
C LYS A 15 -2.69 16.78 -13.12
N THR A 16 -1.73 15.97 -12.68
CA THR A 16 -0.33 16.13 -13.08
C THR A 16 -0.08 15.77 -14.54
N THR A 17 -0.87 14.86 -15.11
CA THR A 17 -0.83 14.53 -16.55
C THR A 17 -1.32 15.70 -17.40
N GLU A 18 -2.37 16.40 -16.96
CA GLU A 18 -2.91 17.58 -17.65
C GLU A 18 -1.99 18.80 -17.55
N ASN A 19 -1.28 18.97 -16.43
CA ASN A 19 -0.42 20.13 -16.19
C ASN A 19 0.91 19.71 -15.55
N ARG A 20 1.94 19.55 -16.39
CA ARG A 20 3.29 19.17 -15.97
C ARG A 20 3.94 20.13 -14.97
N ALA A 21 3.55 21.41 -14.95
CA ALA A 21 4.10 22.36 -13.97
C ALA A 21 3.64 22.06 -12.53
N LEU A 22 2.49 21.41 -12.37
CA LEU A 22 2.00 20.96 -11.06
C LEU A 22 2.63 19.65 -10.61
N ARG A 23 3.24 18.90 -11.53
CA ARG A 23 3.77 17.56 -11.25
C ARG A 23 4.82 17.58 -10.15
N ASP A 24 5.73 18.55 -10.18
CA ASP A 24 6.85 18.61 -9.23
C ASP A 24 6.39 18.90 -7.80
N SER A 25 5.25 19.55 -7.59
CA SER A 25 4.67 19.79 -6.26
C SER A 25 3.69 18.69 -5.83
N LEU A 26 2.93 18.14 -6.78
CA LEU A 26 1.85 17.19 -6.51
C LEU A 26 2.30 15.72 -6.46
N VAL A 27 3.51 15.40 -6.95
CA VAL A 27 4.07 14.04 -6.86
C VAL A 27 4.18 13.56 -5.42
N TYR A 28 4.64 14.41 -4.49
CA TYR A 28 4.80 14.07 -3.08
C TYR A 28 3.47 13.71 -2.39
N PRO A 29 2.41 14.55 -2.43
CA PRO A 29 1.14 14.19 -1.82
C PRO A 29 0.44 13.00 -2.49
N ALA A 30 0.62 12.79 -3.80
CA ALA A 30 0.09 11.59 -4.47
C ALA A 30 0.69 10.30 -3.89
N ILE A 31 2.02 10.24 -3.79
CA ILE A 31 2.72 9.07 -3.24
C ILE A 31 2.38 8.87 -1.77
N PHE A 32 2.32 9.96 -1.00
CA PHE A 32 1.91 9.89 0.40
C PHE A 32 0.52 9.27 0.55
N ASN A 33 -0.44 9.68 -0.27
CA ASN A 33 -1.79 9.14 -0.25
C ASN A 33 -1.83 7.66 -0.66
N TYR A 34 -1.11 7.25 -1.71
CA TYR A 34 -1.00 5.82 -2.05
C TYR A 34 -0.37 5.01 -0.92
N ARG A 35 0.65 5.54 -0.27
CA ARG A 35 1.26 4.92 0.91
C ARG A 35 0.28 4.77 2.07
N GLN A 36 -0.61 5.74 2.31
CA GLN A 36 -1.67 5.62 3.32
C GLN A 36 -2.70 4.56 2.94
N PHE A 37 -3.06 4.48 1.66
CA PHE A 37 -3.94 3.43 1.16
C PHE A 37 -3.37 2.03 1.44
N ILE A 38 -2.06 1.81 1.19
CA ILE A 38 -1.41 0.51 1.47
C ILE A 38 -1.49 0.16 2.96
N GLU A 39 -1.03 1.06 3.85
CA GLU A 39 -1.03 0.78 5.30
C GLU A 39 -2.43 0.48 5.81
N LEU A 40 -3.41 1.29 5.44
CA LEU A 40 -4.77 1.11 5.96
C LEU A 40 -5.43 -0.16 5.42
N SER A 41 -5.13 -0.55 4.18
CA SER A 41 -5.57 -1.83 3.61
C SER A 41 -4.99 -3.00 4.38
N LEU A 42 -3.67 -3.01 4.62
CA LEU A 42 -3.02 -4.07 5.40
C LEU A 42 -3.53 -4.11 6.84
N LYS A 43 -3.66 -2.96 7.51
CA LYS A 43 -4.21 -2.90 8.87
C LYS A 43 -5.63 -3.43 8.94
N TYR A 44 -6.46 -3.11 7.95
CA TYR A 44 -7.80 -3.63 7.84
C TYR A 44 -7.77 -5.15 7.71
N LEU A 45 -7.06 -5.70 6.72
CA LEU A 45 -6.98 -7.15 6.50
C LEU A 45 -6.44 -7.89 7.73
N ILE A 46 -5.38 -7.39 8.36
CA ILE A 46 -4.82 -7.99 9.59
C ILE A 46 -5.83 -7.95 10.74
N ALA A 47 -6.53 -6.83 10.92
CA ALA A 47 -7.51 -6.69 11.99
C ALA A 47 -8.76 -7.55 11.77
N THR A 48 -9.18 -7.72 10.53
CA THR A 48 -10.35 -8.52 10.14
C THR A 48 -10.05 -10.01 10.22
N TYR A 49 -8.95 -10.46 9.61
CA TYR A 49 -8.68 -11.89 9.41
C TYR A 49 -7.71 -12.48 10.43
N GLY A 50 -6.81 -11.68 10.99
CA GLY A 50 -5.82 -12.13 11.97
C GLY A 50 -6.42 -12.89 13.16
N PRO A 51 -7.50 -12.40 13.81
CA PRO A 51 -8.10 -13.07 14.96
C PRO A 51 -8.55 -14.51 14.70
N HIS A 52 -8.97 -14.82 13.46
CA HIS A 52 -9.41 -16.16 13.07
C HIS A 52 -8.26 -17.18 13.04
N VAL A 53 -7.03 -16.70 12.93
CA VAL A 53 -5.81 -17.52 12.91
C VAL A 53 -4.87 -17.20 14.08
N GLY A 54 -5.37 -16.53 15.12
CA GLY A 54 -4.61 -16.23 16.33
C GLY A 54 -3.58 -15.09 16.22
N ILE A 55 -3.67 -14.26 15.18
CA ILE A 55 -2.82 -13.08 14.97
C ILE A 55 -3.58 -11.83 15.45
N LYS A 56 -2.89 -10.92 16.16
CA LYS A 56 -3.51 -9.69 16.68
C LYS A 56 -3.39 -8.54 15.68
N ALA A 57 -4.40 -7.68 15.68
CA ALA A 57 -4.38 -6.43 14.92
C ALA A 57 -3.17 -5.54 15.28
N ILE A 58 -2.60 -4.86 14.28
CA ILE A 58 -1.45 -3.95 14.44
C ILE A 58 -1.88 -2.51 14.13
N TRP A 59 -2.25 -1.76 15.17
CA TRP A 59 -2.68 -0.36 15.01
C TRP A 59 -1.55 0.66 15.10
N ASN A 60 -0.54 0.37 15.92
CA ASN A 60 0.50 1.32 16.35
C ASN A 60 1.79 1.27 15.52
N SER A 61 1.78 0.59 14.38
CA SER A 61 2.93 0.52 13.48
C SER A 61 2.61 1.16 12.15
N HIS A 62 3.60 1.85 11.58
CA HIS A 62 3.57 2.42 10.22
C HIS A 62 4.57 1.72 9.30
N ASP A 63 5.19 0.64 9.80
CA ASP A 63 6.17 -0.12 9.06
C ASP A 63 5.44 -1.05 8.09
N LEU A 64 5.49 -0.71 6.81
CA LEU A 64 4.79 -1.45 5.76
C LEU A 64 5.35 -2.87 5.58
N GLU A 65 6.66 -3.07 5.77
CA GLU A 65 7.28 -4.39 5.65
C GLU A 65 6.79 -5.31 6.78
N LYS A 66 6.75 -4.78 8.01
CA LYS A 66 6.17 -5.51 9.14
C LYS A 66 4.70 -5.86 8.92
N LEU A 67 3.90 -4.92 8.41
CA LEU A 67 2.49 -5.15 8.13
C LEU A 67 2.30 -6.22 7.05
N TRP A 68 3.10 -6.16 5.98
CA TRP A 68 3.07 -7.16 4.90
C TRP A 68 3.42 -8.56 5.41
N ILE A 69 4.54 -8.72 6.10
CA ILE A 69 4.96 -10.02 6.66
C ILE A 69 3.88 -10.60 7.59
N THR A 70 3.23 -9.74 8.37
CA THR A 70 2.13 -10.19 9.25
C THR A 70 0.92 -10.65 8.44
N PHE A 71 0.64 -9.99 7.33
CA PHE A 71 -0.46 -10.37 6.45
C PHE A 71 -0.16 -11.66 5.67
N GLU A 72 1.07 -11.84 5.17
CA GLU A 72 1.51 -13.13 4.59
C GLU A 72 1.37 -14.27 5.61
N GLU A 73 1.74 -14.06 6.87
CA GLU A 73 1.54 -15.06 7.93
C GLU A 73 0.05 -15.43 8.12
N ILE A 74 -0.87 -14.49 7.88
CA ILE A 74 -2.32 -14.76 7.89
C ILE A 74 -2.68 -15.64 6.70
N LEU A 75 -2.26 -15.27 5.48
CA LEU A 75 -2.49 -16.04 4.26
C LEU A 75 -2.01 -17.49 4.42
N ASP A 76 -0.78 -17.68 4.90
CA ASP A 76 -0.20 -18.99 5.19
C ASP A 76 -1.05 -19.82 6.16
N ARG A 77 -1.56 -19.20 7.24
CA ARG A 77 -2.39 -19.89 8.25
C ARG A 77 -3.78 -20.23 7.75
N PHE A 78 -4.31 -19.50 6.78
CA PHE A 78 -5.52 -19.86 6.05
C PHE A 78 -5.27 -20.95 5.00
N GLY A 79 -4.01 -21.29 4.72
CA GLY A 79 -3.63 -22.27 3.70
C GLY A 79 -3.97 -21.78 2.30
N THR A 80 -3.80 -20.48 2.05
CA THR A 80 -4.03 -19.90 0.72
C THR A 80 -2.86 -20.25 -0.20
N ASP A 81 -3.15 -20.75 -1.41
CA ASP A 81 -2.16 -20.92 -2.46
C ASP A 81 -2.02 -19.61 -3.28
N ASP A 82 -0.83 -19.35 -3.83
CA ASP A 82 -0.54 -18.21 -4.74
C ASP A 82 -0.15 -18.71 -6.15
N PRO A 83 -1.10 -19.27 -6.92
CA PRO A 83 -0.80 -19.92 -8.20
C PRO A 83 -0.39 -18.95 -9.32
N ASP A 84 -0.72 -17.66 -9.19
CA ASP A 84 -0.34 -16.61 -10.13
C ASP A 84 0.89 -15.81 -9.69
N GLU A 85 1.54 -16.19 -8.60
CA GLU A 85 2.76 -15.57 -8.05
C GLU A 85 2.55 -14.06 -7.81
N ALA A 86 1.36 -13.70 -7.32
CA ALA A 86 0.98 -12.33 -7.04
C ALA A 86 1.66 -11.81 -5.76
N ASP A 87 1.82 -12.65 -4.73
CA ASP A 87 2.34 -12.25 -3.42
C ASP A 87 3.75 -11.66 -3.52
N PRO A 88 4.72 -12.29 -4.21
CA PRO A 88 6.07 -11.71 -4.37
C PRO A 88 6.09 -10.37 -5.12
N ILE A 89 5.16 -10.17 -6.06
CA ILE A 89 5.04 -8.93 -6.83
C ILE A 89 4.51 -7.82 -5.91
N VAL A 90 3.46 -8.12 -5.14
CA VAL A 90 2.86 -7.20 -4.16
C VAL A 90 3.88 -6.85 -3.08
N ALA A 91 4.60 -7.84 -2.54
CA ALA A 91 5.69 -7.67 -1.59
C ALA A 91 6.76 -6.68 -2.11
N SER A 92 7.17 -6.83 -3.37
CA SER A 92 8.14 -5.95 -4.02
C SER A 92 7.65 -4.50 -4.12
N VAL A 93 6.38 -4.28 -4.47
CA VAL A 93 5.77 -2.94 -4.53
C VAL A 93 5.74 -2.32 -3.13
N ILE A 94 5.27 -3.06 -2.13
CA ILE A 94 5.19 -2.58 -0.74
C ILE A 94 6.59 -2.28 -0.19
N GLY A 95 7.57 -3.14 -0.47
CA GLY A 95 8.97 -2.94 -0.08
C GLY A 95 9.60 -1.67 -0.66
N GLN A 96 9.23 -1.29 -1.89
CA GLN A 96 9.66 -0.01 -2.47
C GLN A 96 9.10 1.19 -1.69
N PHE A 97 7.82 1.15 -1.29
CA PHE A 97 7.23 2.17 -0.44
C PHE A 97 7.86 2.19 0.96
N ALA A 98 8.06 1.02 1.58
CA ALA A 98 8.68 0.89 2.90
C ALA A 98 10.09 1.48 2.94
N LYS A 99 10.90 1.23 1.90
CA LYS A 99 12.27 1.75 1.78
C LYS A 99 12.32 3.26 1.69
N ILE A 100 11.35 3.88 1.00
CA ILE A 100 11.39 5.31 0.71
C ILE A 100 10.68 6.13 1.78
N ASP A 101 9.64 5.59 2.41
CA ASP A 101 8.89 6.23 3.49
C ASP A 101 8.65 5.30 4.70
N PRO A 102 9.73 4.90 5.41
CA PRO A 102 9.65 3.92 6.49
C PRO A 102 8.84 4.39 7.71
N LYS A 103 8.67 5.71 7.87
CA LYS A 103 8.01 6.33 9.04
C LYS A 103 6.72 7.05 8.70
N SER A 104 6.22 6.92 7.47
CA SER A 104 5.04 7.68 7.01
C SER A 104 5.23 9.20 7.15
N ASP A 105 6.45 9.70 6.94
CA ASP A 105 6.82 11.10 7.09
C ASP A 105 7.64 11.69 5.96
N ALA A 106 8.24 10.87 5.11
CA ALA A 106 9.19 11.31 4.09
C ALA A 106 8.53 12.32 3.13
N TYR A 107 7.35 12.02 2.59
CA TYR A 107 6.71 12.83 1.56
C TYR A 107 6.00 14.10 2.07
N ARG A 108 6.14 14.43 3.35
CA ARG A 108 5.64 15.70 3.90
C ARG A 108 6.64 16.85 3.74
N TYR A 109 7.89 16.52 3.46
CA TYR A 109 8.98 17.49 3.36
C TYR A 109 9.74 17.27 2.05
N PRO A 110 10.28 18.32 1.41
CA PRO A 110 11.08 18.18 0.19
C PRO A 110 12.49 17.59 0.46
N VAL A 111 12.82 17.40 1.74
CA VAL A 111 14.12 16.96 2.25
C VAL A 111 13.92 15.95 3.36
N ASP A 112 14.91 15.10 3.59
CA ASP A 112 14.95 14.20 4.74
C ASP A 112 15.19 14.98 6.05
N GLN A 113 15.21 14.26 7.18
CA GLN A 113 15.46 14.85 8.51
C GLN A 113 16.87 15.47 8.66
N LYS A 114 17.77 15.24 7.70
CA LYS A 114 19.13 15.80 7.63
C LYS A 114 19.22 16.95 6.62
N GLY A 115 18.12 17.33 5.97
CA GLY A 115 18.07 18.39 4.97
C GLY A 115 18.58 17.97 3.59
N ALA A 116 18.86 16.68 3.36
CA ALA A 116 19.22 16.18 2.04
C ALA A 116 17.95 16.06 1.18
N PRO A 117 17.99 16.42 -0.13
CA PRO A 117 16.87 16.19 -1.02
C PRO A 117 16.44 14.73 -0.94
N LEU A 118 15.13 14.49 -0.81
CA LEU A 118 14.65 13.12 -0.88
C LEU A 118 15.04 12.52 -2.23
N PRO A 119 15.34 11.22 -2.28
CA PRO A 119 15.60 10.55 -3.54
C PRO A 119 14.43 10.84 -4.48
N ILE A 120 14.71 11.56 -5.57
CA ILE A 120 13.78 11.84 -6.67
C ILE A 120 13.53 10.55 -7.47
N ALA A 121 13.51 9.39 -6.81
CA ALA A 121 13.16 8.12 -7.42
C ALA A 121 11.77 8.24 -8.04
N PHE A 122 10.85 8.96 -7.40
CA PHE A 122 9.51 9.17 -7.93
C PHE A 122 9.26 10.40 -8.80
N ALA A 123 10.06 11.47 -8.74
CA ALA A 123 9.87 12.54 -9.74
C ALA A 123 10.40 12.14 -11.13
N ARG A 124 11.05 10.98 -11.28
CA ARG A 124 11.21 10.28 -12.56
C ARG A 124 10.17 9.19 -12.82
N THR A 125 9.39 8.79 -11.82
CA THR A 125 8.32 7.81 -11.99
C THR A 125 7.24 8.36 -12.91
N HIS A 126 6.85 7.53 -13.87
CA HIS A 126 5.62 7.73 -14.61
C HIS A 126 4.45 7.55 -13.64
N LEU A 127 3.86 8.67 -13.20
CA LEU A 127 2.78 8.67 -12.21
C LEU A 127 1.56 7.88 -12.69
N GLU A 128 1.34 7.83 -14.00
CA GLU A 128 0.34 6.98 -14.66
C GLU A 128 0.60 5.50 -14.37
N ASN A 129 1.82 5.02 -14.62
CA ASN A 129 2.21 3.65 -14.28
C ASN A 129 2.06 3.36 -12.78
N LEU A 130 2.36 4.35 -11.93
CA LEU A 130 2.14 4.19 -10.49
C LEU A 130 0.65 4.02 -10.17
N SER A 131 -0.23 4.82 -10.76
CA SER A 131 -1.69 4.66 -10.58
C SER A 131 -2.17 3.28 -11.04
N ASP A 132 -1.66 2.76 -12.15
CA ASP A 132 -1.98 1.41 -12.62
C ASP A 132 -1.50 0.32 -11.65
N VAL A 133 -0.29 0.44 -11.12
CA VAL A 133 0.23 -0.46 -10.07
C VAL A 133 -0.67 -0.40 -8.83
N MET A 134 -1.09 0.79 -8.41
CA MET A 134 -1.94 0.97 -7.23
C MET A 134 -3.35 0.42 -7.44
N LYS A 135 -3.86 0.45 -8.68
CA LYS A 135 -5.11 -0.22 -9.06
C LYS A 135 -4.98 -1.74 -9.01
N ALA A 136 -3.85 -2.30 -9.44
CA ALA A 136 -3.60 -3.73 -9.30
C ALA A 136 -3.52 -4.15 -7.83
N LEU A 137 -2.87 -3.34 -6.99
CA LEU A 137 -2.77 -3.56 -5.55
C LEU A 137 -4.14 -3.53 -4.84
N GLU A 138 -5.02 -2.60 -5.25
CA GLU A 138 -6.42 -2.55 -4.80
C GLU A 138 -7.18 -3.82 -5.18
N GLY A 139 -7.01 -4.29 -6.42
CA GLY A 139 -7.60 -5.55 -6.88
C GLY A 139 -7.13 -6.74 -6.05
N TYR A 140 -5.83 -6.83 -5.76
CA TYR A 140 -5.24 -7.86 -4.93
C TYR A 140 -5.84 -7.84 -3.50
N PHE A 141 -5.83 -6.70 -2.81
CA PHE A 141 -6.38 -6.60 -1.45
C PHE A 141 -7.88 -6.92 -1.40
N SER A 142 -8.65 -6.45 -2.38
CA SER A 142 -10.08 -6.78 -2.47
C SER A 142 -10.31 -8.27 -2.77
N GLY A 143 -9.42 -8.90 -3.54
CA GLY A 143 -9.46 -10.33 -3.83
C GLY A 143 -9.20 -11.15 -2.57
N CYS A 144 -8.15 -10.81 -1.81
CA CYS A 144 -7.87 -11.45 -0.52
C CYS A 144 -9.02 -11.27 0.47
N ASP A 145 -9.58 -10.06 0.58
CA ASP A 145 -10.73 -9.78 1.44
C ASP A 145 -11.92 -10.69 1.11
N GLY A 146 -12.32 -10.73 -0.17
CA GLY A 146 -13.41 -11.59 -0.61
C GLY A 146 -13.14 -13.08 -0.38
N TYR A 147 -11.91 -13.54 -0.66
CA TYR A 147 -11.53 -14.94 -0.54
C TYR A 147 -11.48 -15.41 0.92
N LEU A 148 -10.79 -14.65 1.79
CA LEU A 148 -10.68 -14.97 3.21
C LEU A 148 -12.04 -14.89 3.91
N GLY A 149 -12.88 -13.92 3.54
CA GLY A 149 -14.26 -13.84 4.00
C GLY A 149 -15.06 -15.09 3.66
N HIS A 150 -14.96 -15.56 2.41
CA HIS A 150 -15.60 -16.81 1.98
C HIS A 150 -15.10 -18.04 2.76
N LEU A 151 -13.79 -18.14 3.04
CA LEU A 151 -13.23 -19.24 3.84
C LEU A 151 -13.77 -19.27 5.28
N ILE A 152 -13.95 -18.09 5.90
CA ILE A 152 -14.54 -17.98 7.23
C ILE A 152 -16.01 -18.43 7.21
N ASP A 153 -16.79 -17.94 6.24
CA ASP A 153 -18.21 -18.27 6.13
C ASP A 153 -18.46 -19.75 5.81
N ALA A 154 -17.50 -20.41 5.15
CA ALA A 154 -17.55 -21.84 4.83
C ALA A 154 -17.06 -22.75 5.97
N ALA A 155 -16.52 -22.21 7.06
CA ALA A 155 -16.08 -22.99 8.22
C ALA A 155 -17.31 -23.58 8.96
N PRO A 156 -17.30 -24.88 9.31
CA PRO A 156 -18.44 -25.57 9.93
C PRO A 156 -18.71 -25.17 11.39
#